data_AF-A0A1W9YU58-F1
#
_entry.id   AF-A0A1W9YU58-F1
#
_cell.length_a   1.000
_cell.length_b   1.000
_cell.length_c   1.000
_cell.angle_alpha   90.00
_cell.angle_beta   90.00
_cell.angle_gamma   90.00
#
_symmetry.space_group_name_H-M   'P 1'
#
loop_
_entity.id
_entity.type
_entity.pdbx_description
1 polymer ?
#
loop_
_entity_poly.entity_id
_entity_poly.type
_entity_poly.pdbx_seq_one_letter_code
_entity_poly.pdbx_strand_id
1 'polypeptide(L)'
;METADPRAVCPAHVADDFLRTLIRTAATETHCSYCGTSGESPFAITRIAFVEAILVGVGVHYEPQTVPGESVAAREVAVEVLTAAGVSHPDLVDDVVDALSVTPGWVRRDHRSGNSIEQLTYSWEAFKHIVKYEMRYFFSTRPTGEADEMTAGQVLAAVSDLGEHHPAVWPAPCPAPLFRARMATSQDEAASWHHVADIGPPPSERAAANRMSPAGISIFYGATDRATAIAEAGAHAAFRYVTTAEFTPTRELRLIDLTNLPALPSIFDATAHPEYYILRFLQMFIHDITLPVELDGHEHIDYVPTQVFTEYFRHAFPGRVDGLMFPSVQGPGNNVVVFVGPGQCADLGADTEHTRLTMDPNTLQVSRVMTVAR
;
A
#
# COMPACT_ATOMS: atom_id res chain seq x y z
N MET A 1 -4.85 -32.46 -37.50
CA MET A 1 -6.31 -32.29 -37.34
C MET A 1 -6.52 -32.11 -35.84
N GLU A 2 -6.33 -30.88 -35.37
CA GLU A 2 -6.52 -30.53 -33.96
C GLU A 2 -7.95 -30.91 -33.57
N THR A 3 -8.08 -31.70 -32.52
CA THR A 3 -9.37 -32.00 -31.92
C THR A 3 -9.91 -30.69 -31.35
N ALA A 4 -10.80 -30.03 -32.08
CA ALA A 4 -11.52 -28.86 -31.58
C ALA A 4 -12.23 -29.27 -30.28
N ASP A 5 -11.80 -28.72 -29.15
CA ASP A 5 -12.54 -28.83 -27.90
C ASP A 5 -13.84 -28.02 -28.08
N PRO A 6 -15.02 -28.66 -28.12
CA PRO A 6 -16.28 -27.99 -28.43
C PRO A 6 -16.76 -27.07 -27.31
N ARG A 7 -16.02 -27.00 -26.19
CA ARG A 7 -16.42 -26.25 -25.02
C ARG A 7 -16.17 -24.76 -25.19
N ALA A 8 -17.18 -23.97 -24.86
CA ALA A 8 -17.19 -22.53 -25.03
C ALA A 8 -17.70 -21.81 -23.77
N VAL A 9 -17.02 -20.73 -23.40
CA VAL A 9 -17.27 -19.93 -22.19
C VAL A 9 -17.81 -18.55 -22.60
N CYS A 10 -18.93 -18.14 -22.02
CA CYS A 10 -19.52 -16.82 -22.23
C CYS A 10 -19.23 -15.87 -21.06
N PRO A 11 -19.39 -14.54 -21.23
CA PRO A 11 -19.01 -13.56 -20.22
C PRO A 11 -19.90 -13.59 -18.97
N ALA A 12 -21.01 -14.35 -18.96
CA ALA A 12 -21.86 -14.49 -17.79
C ALA A 12 -21.20 -15.32 -16.66
N HIS A 13 -20.18 -16.12 -16.98
CA HIS A 13 -19.47 -16.95 -16.00
C HIS A 13 -18.29 -16.26 -15.31
N VAL A 14 -18.05 -14.98 -15.61
CA VAL A 14 -16.91 -14.22 -15.12
C VAL A 14 -17.38 -12.88 -14.57
N ALA A 15 -16.84 -12.47 -13.43
CA ALA A 15 -17.11 -11.16 -12.83
C ALA A 15 -16.05 -10.12 -13.18
N ASP A 16 -14.80 -10.54 -13.39
CA ASP A 16 -13.69 -9.67 -13.79
C ASP A 16 -13.99 -8.93 -15.12
N ASP A 17 -13.89 -7.60 -15.09
CA ASP A 17 -14.28 -6.73 -16.21
C ASP A 17 -13.38 -6.89 -17.44
N PHE A 18 -12.09 -7.15 -17.23
CA PHE A 18 -11.14 -7.36 -18.31
C PHE A 18 -11.47 -8.66 -19.06
N LEU A 19 -11.62 -9.78 -18.34
CA LEU A 19 -12.00 -11.07 -18.92
C LEU A 19 -13.37 -10.99 -19.60
N ARG A 20 -14.36 -10.32 -19.01
CA ARG A 20 -15.67 -10.11 -19.67
C ARG A 20 -15.54 -9.36 -20.99
N THR A 21 -14.68 -8.35 -21.04
CA THR A 21 -14.40 -7.57 -22.25
C THR A 21 -13.66 -8.43 -23.27
N LEU A 22 -12.62 -9.16 -22.85
CA LEU A 22 -11.86 -10.09 -23.67
C LEU A 22 -12.76 -11.14 -24.32
N ILE A 23 -13.66 -11.77 -23.55
CA ILE A 23 -14.60 -12.76 -24.08
C ILE A 23 -15.51 -12.14 -25.15
N ARG A 24 -16.00 -10.90 -24.93
CA ARG A 24 -16.88 -10.22 -25.89
C ARG A 24 -16.16 -9.81 -27.17
N THR A 25 -14.91 -9.36 -27.09
CA THR A 25 -14.15 -8.87 -28.24
C THR A 25 -13.54 -10.00 -29.05
N ALA A 26 -13.16 -11.10 -28.39
CA ALA A 26 -12.58 -12.29 -29.03
C ALA A 26 -13.60 -13.40 -29.32
N ALA A 27 -14.90 -13.13 -29.20
CA ALA A 27 -15.94 -14.16 -29.34
C ALA A 27 -15.93 -14.82 -30.73
N THR A 28 -15.82 -16.16 -30.75
CA THR A 28 -15.90 -16.98 -31.97
C THR A 28 -17.08 -17.95 -31.94
N GLU A 29 -17.59 -18.27 -30.75
CA GLU A 29 -18.60 -19.29 -30.53
C GLU A 29 -19.99 -18.70 -30.31
N THR A 30 -21.02 -19.34 -30.89
CA THR A 30 -22.43 -18.95 -30.80
C THR A 30 -23.20 -19.70 -29.71
N HIS A 31 -22.52 -20.51 -28.89
CA HIS A 31 -23.09 -21.23 -27.76
C HIS A 31 -22.16 -21.18 -26.55
N CYS A 32 -22.71 -21.41 -25.36
CA CYS A 32 -21.95 -21.60 -24.14
C CYS A 32 -22.22 -22.99 -23.57
N SER A 33 -21.15 -23.74 -23.33
CA SER A 33 -21.25 -25.12 -22.85
C SER A 33 -21.61 -25.23 -21.37
N TYR A 34 -21.42 -24.16 -20.59
CA TYR A 34 -21.62 -24.16 -19.14
C TYR A 34 -23.01 -23.65 -18.72
N CYS A 35 -23.63 -22.73 -19.48
CA CYS A 35 -25.01 -22.29 -19.22
C CYS A 35 -26.03 -22.74 -20.27
N GLY A 36 -25.60 -23.44 -21.32
CA GLY A 36 -26.46 -23.93 -22.40
C GLY A 36 -27.06 -22.83 -23.30
N THR A 37 -26.70 -21.56 -23.08
CA THR A 37 -27.20 -20.45 -23.89
C THR A 37 -26.65 -20.56 -25.32
N SER A 38 -27.50 -20.32 -26.32
CA SER A 38 -27.13 -20.24 -27.73
C SER A 38 -27.70 -18.95 -28.33
N GLY A 39 -26.98 -18.36 -29.28
CA GLY A 39 -27.32 -17.08 -29.89
C GLY A 39 -27.10 -17.09 -31.40
N GLU A 40 -27.61 -16.07 -32.08
CA GLU A 40 -27.47 -15.91 -33.54
C GLU A 40 -26.09 -15.34 -33.93
N SER A 41 -25.41 -14.68 -32.99
CA SER A 41 -24.08 -14.08 -33.18
C SER A 41 -23.08 -14.63 -32.16
N PRO A 42 -21.77 -14.68 -32.48
CA PRO A 42 -20.75 -15.10 -31.53
C PRO A 42 -20.77 -14.26 -30.25
N PHE A 43 -20.72 -14.91 -29.10
CA PHE A 43 -20.69 -14.27 -27.77
C PHE A 43 -19.84 -15.01 -26.74
N ALA A 44 -19.27 -16.16 -27.10
CA ALA A 44 -18.43 -16.98 -26.26
C ALA A 44 -17.08 -17.23 -26.92
N ILE A 45 -16.06 -17.54 -26.12
CA ILE A 45 -14.74 -17.95 -26.57
C ILE A 45 -14.55 -19.44 -26.32
N THR A 46 -13.61 -20.05 -27.04
CA THR A 46 -13.25 -21.46 -26.81
C THR A 46 -12.68 -21.66 -25.40
N ARG A 47 -12.82 -22.88 -24.86
CA ARG A 47 -12.20 -23.26 -23.58
C ARG A 47 -10.68 -23.01 -23.59
N ILE A 48 -10.01 -23.27 -24.72
CA ILE A 48 -8.57 -23.06 -24.86
C ILE A 48 -8.23 -21.58 -24.66
N ALA A 49 -8.89 -20.67 -25.39
CA ALA A 49 -8.66 -19.24 -25.25
C ALA A 49 -8.97 -18.73 -23.84
N PHE A 50 -10.00 -19.28 -23.19
CA PHE A 50 -10.32 -18.94 -21.80
C PHE A 50 -9.21 -19.40 -20.84
N VAL A 51 -8.74 -20.64 -20.97
CA VAL A 51 -7.64 -21.18 -20.14
C VAL A 51 -6.36 -20.37 -20.36
N GLU A 52 -6.03 -19.99 -21.59
CA GLU A 52 -4.88 -19.12 -21.89
C GLU A 52 -4.97 -17.78 -21.17
N ALA A 53 -6.15 -17.14 -21.16
CA ALA A 53 -6.37 -15.91 -20.40
C ALA A 53 -6.21 -16.13 -18.88
N ILE A 54 -6.70 -17.25 -18.35
CA ILE A 54 -6.51 -17.60 -16.92
C ILE A 54 -5.03 -17.84 -16.59
N LEU A 55 -4.26 -18.46 -17.48
CA LEU A 55 -2.83 -18.70 -17.28
C LEU A 55 -2.02 -17.41 -17.13
N VAL A 56 -2.45 -16.30 -17.74
CA VAL A 56 -1.87 -14.97 -17.49
C VAL A 56 -2.00 -14.60 -16.00
N GLY A 57 -3.18 -14.79 -15.41
CA GLY A 57 -3.42 -14.55 -13.98
C GLY A 57 -2.71 -15.54 -13.07
N VAL A 58 -2.61 -16.82 -13.48
CA VAL A 58 -1.79 -17.82 -12.76
C VAL A 58 -0.34 -17.34 -12.69
N GLY A 59 0.19 -16.83 -13.80
CA GLY A 59 1.55 -16.27 -13.86
C GLY A 59 1.79 -15.10 -12.91
N VAL A 60 0.77 -14.42 -12.41
CA VAL A 60 0.96 -13.33 -11.43
C VAL A 60 1.41 -13.87 -10.06
N HIS A 61 0.96 -15.07 -9.68
CA HIS A 61 1.11 -15.61 -8.32
C HIS A 61 1.87 -16.94 -8.26
N TYR A 62 1.94 -17.68 -9.36
CA TYR A 62 2.46 -19.03 -9.40
C TYR A 62 3.40 -19.24 -10.58
N GLU A 63 4.29 -20.20 -10.41
CA GLU A 63 5.15 -20.70 -11.48
C GLU A 63 5.24 -22.23 -11.43
N PRO A 64 5.55 -22.87 -12.56
CA PRO A 64 5.80 -24.30 -12.59
C PRO A 64 6.97 -24.68 -11.67
N GLN A 65 6.80 -25.76 -10.92
CA GLN A 65 7.88 -26.30 -10.09
C GLN A 65 9.02 -26.83 -10.98
N THR A 66 10.19 -26.21 -10.87
CA THR A 66 11.41 -26.65 -11.59
C THR A 66 12.36 -27.45 -10.69
N VAL A 67 12.28 -27.28 -9.37
CA VAL A 67 13.14 -27.93 -8.37
C VAL A 67 12.27 -28.71 -7.37
N PRO A 68 12.66 -29.93 -6.96
CA PRO A 68 11.92 -30.70 -5.94
C PRO A 68 11.79 -29.94 -4.62
N GLY A 69 10.57 -29.87 -4.10
CA GLY A 69 10.24 -29.13 -2.87
C GLY A 69 8.73 -29.16 -2.56
N GLU A 70 8.31 -28.34 -1.61
CA GLU A 70 6.88 -28.13 -1.32
C GLU A 70 6.19 -27.55 -2.56
N SER A 71 5.04 -28.11 -2.92
CA SER A 71 4.28 -27.70 -4.11
C SER A 71 2.81 -27.49 -3.76
N VAL A 72 2.19 -26.61 -4.53
CA VAL A 72 0.78 -26.28 -4.50
C VAL A 72 0.08 -27.12 -5.56
N ALA A 73 -1.03 -27.74 -5.19
CA ALA A 73 -1.81 -28.57 -6.13
C ALA A 73 -2.50 -27.69 -7.18
N ALA A 74 -2.61 -28.18 -8.42
CA ALA A 74 -3.29 -27.50 -9.52
C ALA A 74 -4.72 -27.03 -9.17
N ARG A 75 -5.45 -27.82 -8.35
CA ARG A 75 -6.78 -27.46 -7.87
C ARG A 75 -6.78 -26.22 -6.97
N GLU A 76 -5.79 -26.11 -6.09
CA GLU A 76 -5.67 -24.95 -5.20
C GLU A 76 -5.34 -23.68 -5.99
N VAL A 77 -4.40 -23.78 -6.93
CA VAL A 77 -4.06 -22.68 -7.86
C VAL A 77 -5.29 -22.23 -8.65
N ALA A 78 -6.01 -23.17 -9.27
CA ALA A 78 -7.20 -22.86 -10.05
C ALA A 78 -8.26 -22.15 -9.19
N VAL A 79 -8.54 -22.66 -7.99
CA VAL A 79 -9.55 -22.07 -7.11
C VAL A 79 -9.18 -20.65 -6.69
N GLU A 80 -7.92 -20.38 -6.33
CA GLU A 80 -7.47 -19.04 -5.96
C GLU A 80 -7.65 -18.04 -7.12
N VAL A 81 -7.14 -18.40 -8.31
CA VAL A 81 -7.19 -17.52 -9.49
C VAL A 81 -8.61 -17.35 -10.03
N LEU A 82 -9.41 -18.42 -10.07
CA LEU A 82 -10.80 -18.35 -10.54
C LEU A 82 -11.70 -17.60 -9.56
N THR A 83 -11.40 -17.64 -8.26
CA THR A 83 -12.09 -16.78 -7.27
C THR A 83 -11.82 -15.31 -7.57
N ALA A 84 -10.58 -14.93 -7.91
CA ALA A 84 -10.26 -13.57 -8.34
C ALA A 84 -10.98 -13.17 -9.64
N ALA A 85 -11.18 -14.11 -10.57
CA ALA A 85 -11.99 -13.89 -11.78
C ALA A 85 -13.51 -13.81 -11.51
N GLY A 86 -13.97 -14.19 -10.32
CA GLY A 86 -15.39 -14.37 -10.00
C GLY A 86 -16.05 -15.53 -10.74
N VAL A 87 -15.28 -16.58 -11.04
CA VAL A 87 -15.76 -17.81 -11.69
C VAL A 87 -16.11 -18.83 -10.61
N SER A 88 -17.34 -19.36 -10.67
CA SER A 88 -17.85 -20.32 -9.68
C SER A 88 -18.48 -21.57 -10.28
N HIS A 89 -18.59 -21.67 -11.61
CA HIS A 89 -19.22 -22.81 -12.26
C HIS A 89 -18.35 -24.08 -12.11
N PRO A 90 -18.83 -25.17 -11.48
CA PRO A 90 -18.01 -26.34 -11.17
C PRO A 90 -17.29 -26.95 -12.36
N ASP A 91 -18.00 -27.18 -13.48
CA ASP A 91 -17.38 -27.79 -14.67
C ASP A 91 -16.31 -26.89 -15.31
N LEU A 92 -16.46 -25.56 -15.17
CA LEU A 92 -15.47 -24.61 -15.68
C LEU A 92 -14.23 -24.60 -14.77
N VAL A 93 -14.43 -24.73 -13.46
CA VAL A 93 -13.34 -24.91 -12.50
C VAL A 93 -12.57 -26.17 -12.83
N ASP A 94 -13.23 -27.32 -12.94
CA ASP A 94 -12.57 -28.59 -13.25
C ASP A 94 -11.84 -28.54 -14.60
N ASP A 95 -12.38 -27.81 -15.59
CA ASP A 95 -11.72 -27.60 -16.87
C ASP A 95 -10.38 -26.85 -16.79
N VAL A 96 -10.28 -25.88 -15.88
CA VAL A 96 -9.03 -25.18 -15.60
C VAL A 96 -8.11 -26.06 -14.76
N VAL A 97 -8.64 -26.80 -13.78
CA VAL A 97 -7.85 -27.76 -12.97
C VAL A 97 -7.18 -28.79 -13.88
N ASP A 98 -7.91 -29.36 -14.83
CA ASP A 98 -7.38 -30.32 -15.79
C ASP A 98 -6.26 -29.72 -16.63
N ALA A 99 -6.41 -28.47 -17.06
CA ALA A 99 -5.38 -27.76 -17.82
C ALA A 99 -4.11 -27.51 -16.98
N LEU A 100 -4.27 -27.09 -15.71
CA LEU A 100 -3.15 -26.86 -14.80
C LEU A 100 -2.48 -28.15 -14.31
N SER A 101 -3.18 -29.28 -14.35
CA SER A 101 -2.67 -30.59 -13.94
C SER A 101 -1.69 -31.20 -14.94
N VAL A 102 -1.55 -30.60 -16.13
CA VAL A 102 -0.46 -30.94 -17.07
C VAL A 102 0.91 -30.60 -16.47
N THR A 103 0.97 -29.58 -15.62
CA THR A 103 2.17 -29.21 -14.88
C THR A 103 2.29 -30.10 -13.62
N PRO A 104 3.43 -30.79 -13.40
CA PRO A 104 3.59 -31.74 -12.29
C PRO A 104 3.39 -31.16 -10.89
N GLY A 105 3.70 -29.87 -10.73
CA GLY A 105 3.54 -29.14 -9.49
C GLY A 105 3.65 -27.64 -9.75
N TRP A 106 2.96 -26.87 -8.92
CA TRP A 106 3.05 -25.42 -8.92
C TRP A 106 3.76 -24.98 -7.65
N VAL A 107 4.47 -23.87 -7.71
CA VAL A 107 4.94 -23.19 -6.51
C VAL A 107 4.32 -21.79 -6.52
N ARG A 108 3.94 -21.28 -5.34
CA ARG A 108 3.74 -19.83 -5.22
C ARG A 108 5.07 -19.23 -5.66
N ARG A 109 5.04 -18.28 -6.60
CA ARG A 109 6.26 -17.57 -6.98
C ARG A 109 6.89 -17.10 -5.68
N ASP A 110 8.10 -17.59 -5.37
CA ASP A 110 8.94 -17.04 -4.30
C ASP A 110 9.90 -16.11 -5.03
N HIS A 111 9.63 -14.82 -5.02
CA HIS A 111 10.33 -13.90 -5.92
C HIS A 111 11.71 -13.51 -5.36
N ARG A 112 12.40 -14.46 -4.73
CA ARG A 112 13.81 -14.39 -4.37
C ARG A 112 14.73 -14.88 -5.51
N SER A 113 14.19 -15.47 -6.58
CA SER A 113 14.98 -16.24 -7.57
C SER A 113 14.51 -16.14 -9.04
N GLY A 114 14.03 -14.99 -9.53
CA GLY A 114 13.45 -14.89 -10.89
C GLY A 114 13.83 -13.62 -11.68
N ASN A 115 14.14 -13.74 -12.97
CA ASN A 115 14.81 -12.72 -13.82
C ASN A 115 13.90 -11.83 -14.72
N SER A 116 12.77 -11.29 -14.27
CA SER A 116 12.01 -10.35 -15.14
C SER A 116 11.28 -9.25 -14.38
N ILE A 117 10.89 -8.21 -15.11
CA ILE A 117 10.06 -7.06 -14.67
C ILE A 117 8.75 -7.50 -13.95
N GLU A 118 8.37 -8.78 -14.03
CA GLU A 118 7.28 -9.42 -13.26
C GLU A 118 7.58 -9.56 -11.74
N GLN A 119 8.77 -9.17 -11.27
CA GLN A 119 9.17 -9.15 -9.86
C GLN A 119 8.39 -8.18 -8.96
N LEU A 120 7.55 -7.32 -9.53
CA LEU A 120 7.01 -6.18 -8.81
C LEU A 120 6.01 -6.58 -7.68
N THR A 121 5.51 -7.82 -7.56
CA THR A 121 4.72 -8.25 -6.36
C THR A 121 5.56 -8.34 -5.09
N TYR A 122 6.87 -8.62 -5.19
CA TYR A 122 7.62 -9.08 -4.01
C TYR A 122 8.51 -8.07 -3.36
N SER A 123 8.49 -6.85 -3.86
CA SER A 123 9.44 -5.91 -3.34
C SER A 123 9.08 -5.40 -1.97
N TRP A 124 7.86 -5.56 -1.40
CA TRP A 124 7.64 -5.15 0.00
C TRP A 124 8.24 -6.13 1.01
N GLU A 125 7.89 -7.42 0.96
CA GLU A 125 8.45 -8.42 1.90
C GLU A 125 9.96 -8.60 1.70
N ALA A 126 10.44 -8.62 0.46
CA ALA A 126 11.87 -8.68 0.17
C ALA A 126 12.59 -7.40 0.66
N PHE A 127 12.04 -6.21 0.38
CA PHE A 127 12.57 -4.95 0.91
C PHE A 127 12.59 -4.96 2.43
N LYS A 128 11.51 -5.40 3.09
CA LYS A 128 11.45 -5.56 4.55
C LYS A 128 12.59 -6.42 5.03
N HIS A 129 12.81 -7.58 4.42
CA HIS A 129 13.89 -8.47 4.81
C HIS A 129 15.27 -7.79 4.68
N ILE A 130 15.54 -7.17 3.52
CA ILE A 130 16.79 -6.47 3.23
C ILE A 130 17.05 -5.39 4.28
N VAL A 131 16.11 -4.48 4.49
CA VAL A 131 16.31 -3.32 5.38
C VAL A 131 16.27 -3.71 6.87
N LYS A 132 15.51 -4.74 7.25
CA LYS A 132 15.48 -5.21 8.65
C LYS A 132 16.77 -5.91 9.03
N TYR A 133 17.25 -6.84 8.19
CA TYR A 133 18.22 -7.85 8.61
C TYR A 133 19.57 -7.82 7.89
N GLU A 134 19.70 -7.06 6.79
CA GLU A 134 20.90 -7.16 5.96
C GLU A 134 21.58 -5.82 5.66
N MET A 135 20.85 -4.82 5.17
CA MET A 135 21.41 -3.55 4.69
C MET A 135 20.41 -2.40 4.77
N ARG A 136 20.76 -1.34 5.52
CA ARG A 136 19.89 -0.16 5.74
C ARG A 136 20.27 1.09 4.96
N TYR A 137 21.56 1.35 4.76
CA TYR A 137 22.03 2.62 4.21
C TYR A 137 22.35 2.57 2.72
N PHE A 138 22.80 1.42 2.23
CA PHE A 138 23.19 1.22 0.82
C PHE A 138 22.25 0.27 0.07
N PHE A 139 21.06 0.03 0.65
CA PHE A 139 20.09 -0.96 0.18
C PHE A 139 19.70 -0.72 -1.29
N SER A 140 19.73 0.53 -1.74
CA SER A 140 19.45 0.92 -3.11
C SER A 140 20.39 0.31 -4.16
N THR A 141 21.61 -0.10 -3.76
CA THR A 141 22.58 -0.77 -4.64
C THR A 141 22.51 -2.29 -4.60
N ARG A 142 21.71 -2.85 -3.70
CA ARG A 142 21.58 -4.30 -3.54
C ARG A 142 20.56 -4.84 -4.53
N PRO A 143 20.88 -5.91 -5.29
CA PRO A 143 19.88 -6.70 -6.01
C PRO A 143 18.84 -7.24 -5.04
N THR A 144 17.58 -7.36 -5.48
CA THR A 144 16.52 -8.00 -4.68
C THR A 144 16.61 -9.54 -4.65
N GLY A 145 17.62 -10.13 -5.33
CA GLY A 145 17.89 -11.57 -5.43
C GLY A 145 19.17 -11.88 -6.23
N GLU A 146 19.14 -12.82 -7.18
CA GLU A 146 20.32 -13.29 -7.94
C GLU A 146 20.71 -12.37 -9.13
N ALA A 147 21.70 -12.78 -9.93
CA ALA A 147 22.24 -11.97 -11.03
C ALA A 147 21.21 -11.74 -12.15
N ASP A 148 21.05 -10.46 -12.57
CA ASP A 148 20.04 -9.87 -13.48
C ASP A 148 18.75 -9.30 -12.84
N GLU A 149 18.65 -9.23 -11.51
CA GLU A 149 17.49 -8.63 -10.83
C GLU A 149 17.58 -7.11 -10.60
N MET A 150 16.41 -6.45 -10.47
CA MET A 150 16.34 -5.03 -10.10
C MET A 150 16.92 -4.81 -8.69
N THR A 151 17.54 -3.66 -8.46
CA THR A 151 17.91 -3.26 -7.11
C THR A 151 16.68 -2.73 -6.36
N ALA A 152 16.73 -2.76 -5.02
CA ALA A 152 15.69 -2.11 -4.21
C ALA A 152 15.51 -0.62 -4.60
N GLY A 153 16.58 0.04 -5.06
CA GLY A 153 16.50 1.41 -5.58
C GLY A 153 15.71 1.52 -6.89
N GLN A 154 15.85 0.55 -7.80
CA GLN A 154 15.10 0.53 -9.06
C GLN A 154 13.61 0.23 -8.83
N VAL A 155 13.27 -0.63 -7.87
CA VAL A 155 11.88 -0.82 -7.43
C VAL A 155 11.29 0.51 -6.96
N LEU A 156 11.99 1.18 -6.04
CA LEU A 156 11.51 2.44 -5.49
C LEU A 156 11.37 3.52 -6.57
N ALA A 157 12.24 3.51 -7.58
CA ALA A 157 12.11 4.38 -8.75
C ALA A 157 10.85 4.07 -9.57
N ALA A 158 10.51 2.80 -9.79
CA ALA A 158 9.27 2.43 -10.47
C ALA A 158 8.02 2.85 -9.66
N VAL A 159 8.06 2.68 -8.33
CA VAL A 159 6.98 3.16 -7.44
C VAL A 159 6.82 4.68 -7.51
N SER A 160 7.93 5.43 -7.55
CA SER A 160 7.91 6.87 -7.71
C SER A 160 7.36 7.31 -9.06
N ASP A 161 7.79 6.65 -10.14
CA ASP A 161 7.37 6.98 -11.50
C ASP A 161 5.85 6.83 -11.64
N LEU A 162 5.28 5.71 -11.17
CA LEU A 162 3.82 5.57 -11.17
C LEU A 162 3.14 6.60 -10.26
N GLY A 163 3.68 6.81 -9.05
CA GLY A 163 3.13 7.78 -8.10
C GLY A 163 3.10 9.20 -8.68
N GLU A 164 4.14 9.61 -9.41
CA GLU A 164 4.24 10.91 -10.08
C GLU A 164 3.21 11.06 -11.21
N HIS A 165 2.95 9.99 -11.96
CA HIS A 165 2.02 9.99 -13.07
C HIS A 165 0.58 9.68 -12.68
N HIS A 166 0.31 9.35 -11.41
CA HIS A 166 -1.03 9.05 -10.92
C HIS A 166 -1.65 10.23 -10.15
N PRO A 167 -2.58 11.01 -10.75
CA PRO A 167 -3.09 12.25 -10.15
C PRO A 167 -3.90 12.06 -8.87
N ALA A 168 -4.39 10.84 -8.59
CA ALA A 168 -5.02 10.53 -7.30
C ALA A 168 -4.02 10.26 -6.16
N VAL A 169 -2.74 10.04 -6.49
CA VAL A 169 -1.67 9.75 -5.52
C VAL A 169 -0.80 10.98 -5.30
N TRP A 170 -0.43 11.70 -6.38
CA TRP A 170 0.37 12.90 -6.27
C TRP A 170 0.15 13.88 -7.43
N PRO A 171 0.26 15.21 -7.22
CA PRO A 171 0.36 15.88 -5.91
C PRO A 171 -1.01 16.09 -5.27
N ALA A 172 -1.18 15.66 -4.02
CA ALA A 172 -2.36 15.98 -3.22
C ALA A 172 -2.13 17.25 -2.38
N PRO A 173 -3.10 18.18 -2.30
CA PRO A 173 -2.98 19.33 -1.43
C PRO A 173 -3.05 18.91 0.05
N CYS A 174 -2.21 19.53 0.89
CA CYS A 174 -2.28 19.31 2.33
C CYS A 174 -3.63 19.80 2.91
N PRO A 175 -4.37 18.96 3.66
CA PRO A 175 -5.59 19.38 4.34
C PRO A 175 -5.32 20.52 5.34
N ALA A 176 -6.30 21.41 5.51
CA ALA A 176 -6.22 22.50 6.47
C ALA A 176 -7.58 22.72 7.16
N PRO A 177 -7.61 22.86 8.50
CA PRO A 177 -6.49 22.71 9.42
C PRO A 177 -6.06 21.24 9.59
N LEU A 178 -4.81 21.03 10.01
CA LEU A 178 -4.33 19.78 10.59
C LEU A 178 -4.47 19.85 12.11
N PHE A 179 -4.75 18.71 12.74
CA PHE A 179 -4.86 18.61 14.19
C PHE A 179 -3.69 17.79 14.73
N ARG A 180 -2.98 18.33 15.72
CA ARG A 180 -1.94 17.59 16.43
C ARG A 180 -2.32 17.43 17.89
N ALA A 181 -2.03 16.26 18.44
CA ALA A 181 -2.30 15.91 19.82
C ALA A 181 -1.00 15.55 20.54
N ARG A 182 -0.90 15.94 21.82
CA ARG A 182 0.20 15.57 22.70
C ARG A 182 -0.38 15.04 24.02
N MET A 183 0.02 13.82 24.39
CA MET A 183 -0.38 13.22 25.67
C MET A 183 0.43 13.81 26.82
N ALA A 184 -0.23 14.04 27.96
CA ALA A 184 0.34 14.61 29.17
C ALA A 184 0.08 13.69 30.37
N THR A 185 1.04 13.59 31.27
CA THR A 185 0.96 12.76 32.47
C THR A 185 -0.04 13.27 33.51
N SER A 186 -0.32 14.58 33.48
CA SER A 186 -1.24 15.27 34.38
C SER A 186 -2.01 16.37 33.66
N GLN A 187 -3.13 16.80 34.25
CA GLN A 187 -3.90 17.92 33.72
C GLN A 187 -3.10 19.24 33.78
N ASP A 188 -2.30 19.43 34.84
CA ASP A 188 -1.49 20.64 35.01
C ASP A 188 -0.40 20.73 33.93
N GLU A 189 0.23 19.60 33.59
CA GLU A 189 1.18 19.53 32.46
C GLU A 189 0.47 19.87 31.15
N ALA A 190 -0.69 19.25 30.88
CA ALA A 190 -1.47 19.50 29.66
C ALA A 190 -1.86 20.99 29.52
N ALA A 191 -2.23 21.62 30.63
CA ALA A 191 -2.65 23.02 30.70
C ALA A 191 -1.48 24.02 30.64
N SER A 192 -0.24 23.56 30.87
CA SER A 192 0.96 24.41 30.85
C SER A 192 1.47 24.72 29.43
N TRP A 193 0.98 24.00 28.42
CA TRP A 193 1.38 24.16 27.03
C TRP A 193 0.56 25.25 26.35
N HIS A 194 1.24 26.30 25.90
CA HIS A 194 0.62 27.50 25.33
C HIS A 194 1.12 27.84 23.93
N HIS A 195 2.29 27.33 23.55
CA HIS A 195 2.98 27.71 22.34
C HIS A 195 3.29 26.52 21.44
N VAL A 196 3.61 26.82 20.17
CA VAL A 196 4.00 25.81 19.19
C VAL A 196 5.23 25.00 19.62
N ALA A 197 6.12 25.58 20.44
CA ALA A 197 7.27 24.88 21.01
C ALA A 197 6.86 23.74 21.97
N ASP A 198 5.65 23.82 22.53
CA ASP A 198 5.12 22.84 23.47
C ASP A 198 4.33 21.72 22.77
N ILE A 199 3.67 21.97 21.65
CA ILE A 199 2.80 20.98 21.00
C ILE A 199 3.31 20.54 19.64
N GLY A 200 4.15 21.34 18.98
CA GLY A 200 4.68 21.08 17.65
C GLY A 200 5.59 19.83 17.57
N PRO A 201 6.26 19.66 16.42
CA PRO A 201 7.26 18.60 16.26
C PRO A 201 8.36 18.75 17.33
N PRO A 202 8.84 17.66 17.95
CA PRO A 202 9.90 17.77 18.94
C PRO A 202 11.22 18.23 18.29
N PRO A 203 12.14 18.86 19.05
CA PRO A 203 13.52 19.03 18.58
C PRO A 203 14.19 17.69 18.34
N SER A 204 15.19 17.65 17.46
CA SER A 204 15.84 16.41 17.01
C SER A 204 16.36 15.56 18.17
N GLU A 205 16.90 16.18 19.22
CA GLU A 205 17.42 15.51 20.42
C GLU A 205 16.33 14.79 21.24
N ARG A 206 15.05 15.12 21.00
CA ARG A 206 13.87 14.54 21.65
C ARG A 206 12.92 13.84 20.68
N ALA A 207 13.28 13.76 19.40
CA ALA A 207 12.48 13.07 18.40
C ALA A 207 12.63 11.55 18.59
N ALA A 208 11.59 10.91 19.13
CA ALA A 208 11.53 9.46 19.26
C ALA A 208 11.28 8.79 17.90
N ALA A 209 11.69 7.54 17.76
CA ALA A 209 11.37 6.73 16.60
C ALA A 209 9.85 6.47 16.51
N ASN A 210 9.32 6.47 15.30
CA ASN A 210 7.94 6.14 14.97
C ASN A 210 7.88 5.46 13.59
N ARG A 211 6.68 5.14 13.09
CA ARG A 211 6.50 4.45 11.81
C ARG A 211 7.11 5.19 10.60
N MET A 212 7.15 6.52 10.59
CA MET A 212 7.63 7.28 9.43
C MET A 212 9.04 7.87 9.60
N SER A 213 9.58 7.94 10.82
CA SER A 213 10.92 8.50 11.04
C SER A 213 11.70 7.79 12.16
N PRO A 214 13.02 7.57 11.99
CA PRO A 214 13.88 7.10 13.06
C PRO A 214 14.07 8.16 14.15
N ALA A 215 14.55 7.73 15.32
CA ALA A 215 14.91 8.66 16.39
C ALA A 215 15.96 9.67 15.90
N GLY A 216 15.81 10.94 16.30
CA GLY A 216 16.66 12.03 15.82
C GLY A 216 16.13 12.78 14.59
N ILE A 217 15.18 12.21 13.84
CA ILE A 217 14.58 12.86 12.67
C ILE A 217 13.20 13.40 13.05
N SER A 218 13.10 14.73 13.19
CA SER A 218 11.85 15.39 13.53
C SER A 218 10.98 15.63 12.29
N ILE A 219 9.73 15.17 12.37
CA ILE A 219 8.67 15.39 11.39
C ILE A 219 7.37 15.75 12.11
N PHE A 220 6.53 16.55 11.46
CA PHE A 220 5.21 16.88 11.97
C PHE A 220 4.26 15.71 11.75
N TYR A 221 3.61 15.28 12.81
CA TYR A 221 2.50 14.33 12.79
C TYR A 221 1.23 15.03 13.24
N GLY A 222 0.18 14.93 12.42
CA GLY A 222 -1.17 15.35 12.76
C GLY A 222 -2.20 14.48 12.06
N ALA A 223 -3.45 14.92 12.12
CA ALA A 223 -4.57 14.27 11.47
C ALA A 223 -5.51 15.30 10.84
N THR A 224 -6.41 14.83 9.98
CA THR A 224 -7.44 15.67 9.33
C THR A 224 -8.54 16.15 10.28
N ASP A 225 -8.67 15.51 11.44
CA ASP A 225 -9.64 15.90 12.47
C ASP A 225 -9.07 15.66 13.89
N ARG A 226 -9.65 16.37 14.86
CA ARG A 226 -9.22 16.33 16.26
C ARG A 226 -9.43 14.96 16.92
N ALA A 227 -10.49 14.24 16.58
CA ALA A 227 -10.80 12.96 17.18
C ALA A 227 -9.76 11.91 16.77
N THR A 228 -9.37 11.90 15.50
CA THR A 228 -8.28 11.07 14.97
C THR A 228 -6.95 11.40 15.64
N ALA A 229 -6.59 12.69 15.76
CA ALA A 229 -5.37 13.09 16.44
C ALA A 229 -5.30 12.59 17.90
N ILE A 230 -6.41 12.69 18.64
CA ILE A 230 -6.51 12.21 20.02
C ILE A 230 -6.38 10.68 20.08
N ALA A 231 -7.07 9.96 19.19
CA ALA A 231 -7.07 8.51 19.18
C ALA A 231 -5.69 7.94 18.88
N GLU A 232 -4.99 8.50 17.88
CA GLU A 232 -3.61 8.11 17.52
C GLU A 232 -2.62 8.41 18.64
N ALA A 233 -2.70 9.61 19.25
CA ALA A 233 -1.83 9.95 20.39
C ALA A 233 -2.09 9.07 21.62
N GLY A 234 -3.34 8.64 21.82
CA GLY A 234 -3.76 7.80 22.94
C GLY A 234 -3.52 6.30 22.74
N ALA A 235 -3.28 5.83 21.52
CA ALA A 235 -3.17 4.40 21.19
C ALA A 235 -2.06 3.66 21.97
N HIS A 236 -1.00 4.38 22.37
CA HIS A 236 0.18 3.81 23.02
C HIS A 236 0.63 4.55 24.28
N ALA A 237 -0.18 5.48 24.79
CA ALA A 237 0.17 6.27 25.96
C ALA A 237 -0.69 5.86 27.15
N ALA A 238 -0.11 5.47 28.28
CA ALA A 238 -0.85 5.17 29.52
C ALA A 238 -1.52 6.41 30.18
N PHE A 239 -1.38 7.58 29.56
CA PHE A 239 -1.78 8.86 30.11
C PHE A 239 -3.23 9.20 29.78
N ARG A 240 -3.87 10.00 30.65
CA ARG A 240 -5.30 10.32 30.54
C ARG A 240 -5.60 11.73 30.05
N TYR A 241 -4.59 12.58 29.91
CA TYR A 241 -4.78 13.96 29.47
C TYR A 241 -4.09 14.16 28.13
N VAL A 242 -4.74 14.93 27.27
CA VAL A 242 -4.25 15.25 25.94
C VAL A 242 -4.51 16.72 25.65
N THR A 243 -3.52 17.40 25.09
CA THR A 243 -3.69 18.74 24.54
C THR A 243 -3.66 18.66 23.03
N THR A 244 -4.58 19.35 22.39
CA THR A 244 -4.71 19.39 20.93
C THR A 244 -4.67 20.82 20.43
N ALA A 245 -4.12 21.03 19.24
CA ALA A 245 -4.09 22.33 18.57
C ALA A 245 -4.25 22.17 17.05
N GLU A 246 -4.75 23.23 16.41
CA GLU A 246 -4.87 23.34 14.97
C GLU A 246 -3.62 23.97 14.36
N PHE A 247 -3.16 23.37 13.25
CA PHE A 247 -2.02 23.78 12.46
C PHE A 247 -2.46 24.03 11.03
N THR A 248 -2.08 25.17 10.47
CA THR A 248 -2.43 25.54 9.08
C THR A 248 -1.17 25.71 8.24
N PRO A 249 -1.10 25.12 7.03
CA PRO A 249 -0.05 25.42 6.07
C PRO A 249 0.01 26.90 5.70
N THR A 250 1.19 27.51 5.74
CA THR A 250 1.39 28.92 5.33
C THR A 250 1.60 29.08 3.83
N ARG A 251 1.79 27.96 3.12
CA ARG A 251 1.99 27.87 1.68
C ARG A 251 1.44 26.52 1.18
N GLU A 252 1.37 26.35 -0.14
CA GLU A 252 1.07 25.05 -0.74
C GLU A 252 2.08 23.98 -0.28
N LEU A 253 1.57 22.91 0.33
CA LEU A 253 2.32 21.69 0.65
C LEU A 253 1.75 20.54 -0.17
N ARG A 254 2.62 19.78 -0.84
CA ARG A 254 2.28 18.66 -1.72
C ARG A 254 2.50 17.34 -1.00
N LEU A 255 1.45 16.56 -0.86
CA LEU A 255 1.49 15.26 -0.20
C LEU A 255 1.41 14.13 -1.22
N ILE A 256 1.97 12.98 -0.84
CA ILE A 256 1.58 11.67 -1.39
C ILE A 256 0.29 11.25 -0.66
N ASP A 257 -0.80 11.07 -1.40
CA ASP A 257 -2.08 10.59 -0.87
C ASP A 257 -2.19 9.07 -1.04
N LEU A 258 -2.19 8.38 0.10
CA LEU A 258 -2.32 6.94 0.23
C LEU A 258 -3.69 6.53 0.78
N THR A 259 -4.65 7.47 0.86
CA THR A 259 -5.99 7.22 1.40
C THR A 259 -6.95 6.66 0.37
N ASN A 260 -6.67 6.87 -0.92
CA ASN A 260 -7.52 6.47 -2.02
C ASN A 260 -6.71 5.98 -3.21
N LEU A 261 -5.94 4.91 -3.00
CA LEU A 261 -5.25 4.24 -4.11
C LEU A 261 -6.27 3.71 -5.14
N PRO A 262 -5.93 3.73 -6.43
CA PRO A 262 -6.70 3.02 -7.46
C PRO A 262 -6.95 1.55 -7.10
N ALA A 263 -8.04 1.02 -7.63
CA ALA A 263 -8.26 -0.42 -7.61
C ALA A 263 -7.12 -1.12 -8.37
N LEU A 264 -6.76 -2.33 -7.91
CA LEU A 264 -5.80 -3.14 -8.64
C LEU A 264 -6.36 -3.47 -10.03
N PRO A 265 -5.56 -3.28 -11.10
CA PRO A 265 -5.87 -3.81 -12.42
C PRO A 265 -6.12 -5.33 -12.40
N SER A 266 -6.74 -5.84 -13.46
CA SER A 266 -6.97 -7.27 -13.59
C SER A 266 -5.65 -8.03 -13.68
N ILE A 267 -5.50 -9.11 -12.90
CA ILE A 267 -4.36 -10.02 -13.02
C ILE A 267 -4.33 -10.75 -14.36
N PHE A 268 -5.43 -10.74 -15.11
CA PHE A 268 -5.54 -11.34 -16.43
C PHE A 268 -5.10 -10.39 -17.56
N ASP A 269 -4.84 -9.11 -17.25
CA ASP A 269 -4.30 -8.13 -18.18
C ASP A 269 -2.78 -8.03 -18.04
N ALA A 270 -2.05 -8.75 -18.89
CA ALA A 270 -0.59 -8.72 -18.91
C ALA A 270 -0.01 -7.31 -19.12
N THR A 271 -0.74 -6.41 -19.80
CA THR A 271 -0.26 -5.05 -20.06
C THR A 271 -0.36 -4.15 -18.83
N ALA A 272 -1.26 -4.48 -17.90
CA ALA A 272 -1.46 -3.75 -16.65
C ALA A 272 -0.69 -4.34 -15.45
N HIS A 273 0.04 -5.45 -15.64
CA HIS A 273 0.85 -6.07 -14.58
C HIS A 273 1.82 -5.10 -13.89
N PRO A 274 2.59 -4.24 -14.59
CA PRO A 274 3.48 -3.29 -13.91
C PRO A 274 2.74 -2.37 -12.93
N GLU A 275 1.58 -1.86 -13.32
CA GLU A 275 0.73 -1.01 -12.46
C GLU A 275 0.13 -1.82 -11.31
N TYR A 276 -0.40 -3.01 -11.57
CA TYR A 276 -0.92 -3.93 -10.55
C TYR A 276 0.07 -4.13 -9.42
N TYR A 277 1.31 -4.43 -9.77
CA TYR A 277 2.31 -4.75 -8.80
C TYR A 277 2.77 -3.54 -7.95
N ILE A 278 2.89 -2.37 -8.55
CA ILE A 278 3.23 -1.14 -7.81
C ILE A 278 2.10 -0.75 -6.86
N LEU A 279 0.84 -0.81 -7.31
CA LEU A 279 -0.32 -0.56 -6.45
C LEU A 279 -0.38 -1.59 -5.31
N ARG A 280 -0.04 -2.85 -5.59
CA ARG A 280 0.07 -3.89 -4.56
C ARG A 280 1.17 -3.56 -3.55
N PHE A 281 2.33 -3.09 -3.99
CA PHE A 281 3.40 -2.63 -3.10
C PHE A 281 2.93 -1.50 -2.17
N LEU A 282 2.27 -0.47 -2.72
CA LEU A 282 1.74 0.64 -1.93
C LEU A 282 0.65 0.17 -0.95
N GLN A 283 -0.23 -0.75 -1.36
CA GLN A 283 -1.21 -1.37 -0.45
C GLN A 283 -0.55 -2.13 0.70
N MET A 284 0.56 -2.84 0.46
CA MET A 284 1.31 -3.54 1.51
C MET A 284 2.03 -2.56 2.45
N PHE A 285 2.58 -1.47 1.92
CA PHE A 285 3.10 -0.38 2.75
C PHE A 285 2.00 0.23 3.65
N ILE A 286 0.84 0.55 3.08
CA ILE A 286 -0.32 1.07 3.83
C ILE A 286 -0.76 0.09 4.91
N HIS A 287 -0.82 -1.20 4.58
CA HIS A 287 -1.13 -2.24 5.55
C HIS A 287 -0.16 -2.18 6.74
N ASP A 288 1.15 -2.16 6.51
CA ASP A 288 2.14 -2.17 7.59
C ASP A 288 2.10 -0.91 8.48
N ILE A 289 1.81 0.27 7.92
CA ILE A 289 1.67 1.51 8.71
C ILE A 289 0.34 1.61 9.45
N THR A 290 -0.63 0.76 9.11
CA THR A 290 -1.97 0.70 9.75
C THR A 290 -2.13 -0.48 10.71
N LEU A 291 -1.16 -1.40 10.78
CA LEU A 291 -1.18 -2.45 11.80
C LEU A 291 -1.13 -1.87 13.22
N PRO A 292 -1.70 -2.54 14.23
CA PRO A 292 -1.41 -2.21 15.64
C PRO A 292 0.11 -2.31 15.90
N VAL A 293 0.66 -1.41 16.72
CA VAL A 293 2.06 -1.54 17.19
C VAL A 293 2.07 -2.41 18.45
N GLU A 294 2.89 -3.45 18.47
CA GLU A 294 3.33 -4.09 19.71
C GLU A 294 4.61 -3.40 20.20
N LEU A 295 4.59 -2.86 21.42
CA LEU A 295 5.75 -2.20 22.04
C LEU A 295 6.50 -3.19 22.94
N ASP A 296 7.01 -4.26 22.34
CA ASP A 296 7.70 -5.36 23.01
C ASP A 296 9.25 -5.22 22.97
N GLY A 297 9.75 -4.12 22.41
CA GLY A 297 11.17 -3.86 22.20
C GLY A 297 11.65 -4.19 20.78
N HIS A 298 10.83 -4.83 19.94
CA HIS A 298 11.13 -5.12 18.53
C HIS A 298 10.62 -4.03 17.57
N GLU A 299 9.89 -3.02 18.05
CA GLU A 299 9.33 -1.95 17.21
C GLU A 299 10.39 -1.19 16.41
N HIS A 300 11.62 -1.10 16.93
CA HIS A 300 12.75 -0.46 16.25
C HIS A 300 13.22 -1.22 14.99
N ILE A 301 12.93 -2.52 14.89
CA ILE A 301 13.17 -3.32 13.68
C ILE A 301 11.95 -3.22 12.76
N ASP A 302 10.75 -3.24 13.33
CA ASP A 302 9.51 -3.24 12.55
C ASP A 302 9.20 -1.92 11.87
N TYR A 303 9.67 -0.80 12.42
CA TYR A 303 9.56 0.50 11.76
C TYR A 303 10.57 0.74 10.64
N VAL A 304 11.66 -0.04 10.57
CA VAL A 304 12.73 0.23 9.58
C VAL A 304 12.21 0.31 8.15
N PRO A 305 11.37 -0.63 7.66
CA PRO A 305 10.90 -0.55 6.27
C PRO A 305 10.10 0.70 5.99
N THR A 306 9.16 1.06 6.88
CA THR A 306 8.28 2.21 6.68
C THR A 306 9.05 3.53 6.80
N GLN A 307 10.06 3.59 7.67
CA GLN A 307 10.99 4.72 7.78
C GLN A 307 11.84 4.89 6.53
N VAL A 308 12.49 3.82 6.05
CA VAL A 308 13.33 3.87 4.84
C VAL A 308 12.50 4.30 3.64
N PHE A 309 11.28 3.77 3.51
CA PHE A 309 10.39 4.13 2.42
C PHE A 309 9.92 5.60 2.51
N THR A 310 9.63 6.08 3.72
CA THR A 310 9.27 7.49 3.95
C THR A 310 10.44 8.43 3.62
N GLU A 311 11.67 8.10 4.03
CA GLU A 311 12.85 8.87 3.67
C GLU A 311 13.13 8.87 2.16
N TYR A 312 12.87 7.75 1.49
CA TYR A 312 12.96 7.67 0.05
C TYR A 312 11.99 8.66 -0.62
N PHE A 313 10.71 8.69 -0.23
CA PHE A 313 9.76 9.69 -0.75
C PHE A 313 10.19 11.13 -0.45
N ARG A 314 10.79 11.37 0.72
CA ARG A 314 11.26 12.69 1.12
C ARG A 314 12.42 13.20 0.28
N HIS A 315 13.34 12.32 -0.12
CA HIS A 315 14.64 12.72 -0.65
C HIS A 315 14.92 12.30 -2.09
N ALA A 316 14.26 11.27 -2.59
CA ALA A 316 14.55 10.66 -3.89
C ALA A 316 13.34 10.61 -4.84
N PHE A 317 12.15 11.00 -4.38
CA PHE A 317 11.01 11.17 -5.27
C PHE A 317 11.30 12.26 -6.33
N PRO A 318 10.94 12.08 -7.61
CA PRO A 318 11.27 13.03 -8.68
C PRO A 318 10.69 14.44 -8.47
N GLY A 319 9.49 14.50 -7.89
CA GLY A 319 8.80 15.74 -7.55
C GLY A 319 9.09 16.24 -6.13
N ARG A 320 8.65 17.47 -5.84
CA ARG A 320 8.65 17.99 -4.46
C ARG A 320 7.55 17.29 -3.65
N VAL A 321 7.96 16.52 -2.64
CA VAL A 321 7.07 15.93 -1.63
C VAL A 321 7.31 16.62 -0.29
N ASP A 322 6.26 17.23 0.24
CA ASP A 322 6.28 17.90 1.54
C ASP A 322 5.73 17.00 2.66
N GLY A 323 5.12 15.85 2.33
CA GLY A 323 4.60 14.90 3.32
C GLY A 323 3.79 13.75 2.73
N LEU A 324 3.14 12.98 3.61
CA LEU A 324 2.26 11.85 3.25
C LEU A 324 0.93 11.95 3.99
N MET A 325 -0.14 11.49 3.36
CA MET A 325 -1.45 11.30 3.97
C MET A 325 -1.89 9.85 3.83
N PHE A 326 -2.36 9.23 4.91
CA PHE A 326 -2.72 7.80 4.94
C PHE A 326 -3.84 7.54 5.95
N PRO A 327 -4.61 6.44 5.79
CA PRO A 327 -5.77 6.19 6.66
C PRO A 327 -5.34 5.97 8.11
N SER A 328 -6.16 6.44 9.06
CA SER A 328 -6.03 6.08 10.47
C SER A 328 -6.85 4.82 10.77
N VAL A 329 -6.31 3.94 11.62
CA VAL A 329 -7.08 2.82 12.21
C VAL A 329 -7.61 3.14 13.60
N GLN A 330 -7.14 4.24 14.20
CA GLN A 330 -7.54 4.67 15.54
C GLN A 330 -8.69 5.68 15.49
N GLY A 331 -8.82 6.42 14.39
CA GLY A 331 -9.80 7.48 14.23
C GLY A 331 -10.59 7.42 12.92
N PRO A 332 -11.63 8.26 12.79
CA PRO A 332 -12.49 8.31 11.60
C PRO A 332 -11.87 9.02 10.38
N GLY A 333 -10.76 9.75 10.58
CA GLY A 333 -10.09 10.52 9.53
C GLY A 333 -8.75 9.93 9.12
N ASN A 334 -7.87 10.78 8.57
CA ASN A 334 -6.58 10.39 8.04
C ASN A 334 -5.44 10.96 8.87
N ASN A 335 -4.35 10.20 8.95
CA ASN A 335 -3.07 10.66 9.44
C ASN A 335 -2.37 11.50 8.37
N VAL A 336 -1.72 12.58 8.80
CA VAL A 336 -0.94 13.47 7.94
C VAL A 336 0.44 13.66 8.55
N VAL A 337 1.46 13.27 7.80
CA VAL A 337 2.86 13.54 8.11
C VAL A 337 3.33 14.65 7.20
N VAL A 338 3.95 15.68 7.77
CA VAL A 338 4.58 16.76 7.00
C VAL A 338 6.06 16.80 7.39
N PHE A 339 6.95 16.90 6.40
CA PHE A 339 8.41 16.92 6.57
C PHE A 339 8.91 18.28 7.10
N VAL A 340 8.36 18.66 8.25
CA VAL A 340 8.54 19.95 8.94
C VAL A 340 9.03 19.68 10.35
N GLY A 341 10.18 20.24 10.68
CA GLY A 341 10.72 20.25 12.05
C GLY A 341 10.22 21.43 12.88
N PRO A 342 10.58 21.52 14.18
CA PRO A 342 10.11 22.59 15.06
C PRO A 342 10.47 23.99 14.58
N GLY A 343 11.65 24.19 14.00
CA GLY A 343 12.11 25.49 13.50
C GLY A 343 11.34 25.98 12.26
N GLN A 344 10.44 25.17 11.71
CA GLN A 344 9.56 25.51 10.60
C GLN A 344 8.09 25.63 11.04
N CYS A 345 7.84 25.59 12.34
CA CYS A 345 6.54 25.85 12.95
C CYS A 345 6.59 27.18 13.73
N ALA A 346 5.51 27.95 13.71
CA ALA A 346 5.37 29.18 14.48
C ALA A 346 3.97 29.31 15.08
N ASP A 347 3.81 30.10 16.14
CA ASP A 347 2.48 30.56 16.56
C ASP A 347 1.90 31.50 15.49
N LEU A 348 0.58 31.51 15.33
CA LEU A 348 -0.11 32.42 14.42
C LEU A 348 0.24 33.88 14.75
N GLY A 349 0.74 34.62 13.75
CA GLY A 349 1.22 36.00 13.90
C GLY A 349 2.71 36.13 14.25
N ALA A 350 3.41 35.02 14.46
CA ALA A 350 4.87 34.96 14.63
C ALA A 350 5.56 34.21 13.48
N ASP A 351 4.88 34.02 12.35
CA ASP A 351 5.42 33.33 11.19
C ASP A 351 6.48 34.15 10.44
N THR A 352 7.38 33.41 9.79
CA THR A 352 8.48 33.94 8.99
C THR A 352 8.43 33.32 7.60
N GLU A 353 9.28 33.77 6.67
CA GLU A 353 9.42 33.16 5.34
C GLU A 353 9.83 31.67 5.39
N HIS A 354 10.41 31.22 6.51
CA HIS A 354 10.80 29.83 6.73
C HIS A 354 9.69 28.98 7.34
N THR A 355 8.67 29.60 7.93
CA THR A 355 7.52 28.91 8.51
C THR A 355 6.77 28.12 7.43
N ARG A 356 6.42 26.88 7.74
CA ARG A 356 5.64 25.97 6.89
C ARG A 356 4.26 25.68 7.49
N LEU A 357 4.17 25.61 8.82
CA LEU A 357 2.92 25.40 9.56
C LEU A 357 2.80 26.45 10.67
N THR A 358 1.62 27.07 10.80
CA THR A 358 1.28 27.95 11.93
C THR A 358 0.30 27.27 12.86
N MET A 359 0.58 27.26 14.16
CA MET A 359 -0.36 26.83 15.20
C MET A 359 -1.24 28.01 15.62
N ASP A 360 -2.55 27.83 15.76
CA ASP A 360 -3.41 28.83 16.40
C ASP A 360 -3.54 28.55 17.91
N PRO A 361 -2.94 29.37 18.80
CA PRO A 361 -3.02 29.16 20.25
C PRO A 361 -4.45 29.19 20.80
N ASN A 362 -5.38 29.85 20.11
CA ASN A 362 -6.79 29.91 20.56
C ASN A 362 -7.54 28.59 20.35
N THR A 363 -6.98 27.67 19.56
CA THR A 363 -7.55 26.34 19.29
C THR A 363 -7.04 25.27 20.24
N LEU A 364 -6.20 25.66 21.21
CA LEU A 364 -5.69 24.79 22.26
C LEU A 364 -6.83 24.23 23.09
N GLN A 365 -6.92 22.91 23.15
CA GLN A 365 -7.92 22.22 23.94
C GLN A 365 -7.29 21.10 24.73
N VAL A 366 -7.42 21.19 26.06
CA VAL A 366 -7.11 20.11 26.99
C VAL A 366 -8.33 19.23 27.14
N SER A 367 -8.16 17.93 26.90
CA SER A 367 -9.21 16.92 27.04
C SER A 367 -8.74 15.78 27.94
N ARG A 368 -9.69 15.09 28.58
CA ARG A 368 -9.43 13.85 29.31
C ARG A 368 -9.88 12.67 28.46
N VAL A 369 -8.96 11.75 28.16
CA VAL A 369 -9.23 10.52 27.42
C VAL A 369 -9.72 9.46 28.40
N MET A 370 -10.94 8.96 28.18
CA MET A 370 -11.59 7.98 29.07
C MET A 370 -11.16 6.55 28.77
N THR A 371 -10.80 6.27 27.51
CA THR A 371 -10.30 5.00 27.01
C THR A 371 -8.84 5.18 26.66
N VAL A 372 -7.97 4.82 27.58
CA VAL A 372 -6.55 4.61 27.29
C VAL A 372 -6.42 3.16 26.84
N ALA A 373 -5.68 2.86 25.77
CA ALA A 373 -5.54 1.49 25.30
C ALA A 373 -5.10 0.55 26.45
N ARG A 374 -5.65 -0.67 26.44
CA ARG A 374 -5.43 -1.74 27.42
C ARG A 374 -4.02 -2.31 27.35
#